data_AF-M1EDN3-F1
#
_entry.id   AF-M1EDN3-F1
#
_cell.length_a   1.000
_cell.length_b   1.000
_cell.length_c   1.000
_cell.angle_alpha   90.00
_cell.angle_beta   90.00
_cell.angle_gamma   90.00
#
_symmetry.space_group_name_H-M   'P 1'
#
loop_
_entity.id
_entity.type
_entity.pdbx_description
1 polymer ?
#
loop_
_entity_poly.entity_id
_entity_poly.type
_entity_poly.pdbx_seq_one_letter_code
_entity_poly.pdbx_strand_id
1 'polypeptide(L)'
;GWYTGMLIPAALVGLCVFFYGIFTMNGSQVSQEICKATEVFMCPLCDKNCSLQRLNESCIYAKVTYLFDNGGTVFFAIFMAIWATVFLEFWKRRRSTLTYTW
;
A
#
# COMPACT_ATOMS: atom_id res chain seq x y z
N GLY A 1 20.19 16.25 -5.82
CA GLY A 1 19.31 16.83 -4.79
C GLY A 1 19.37 15.97 -3.53
N TRP A 2 19.58 16.58 -2.36
CA TRP A 2 19.72 15.86 -1.08
C TRP A 2 18.45 15.06 -0.71
N TYR A 3 17.28 15.66 -0.93
CA TYR A 3 15.97 15.00 -0.76
C TYR A 3 15.85 13.75 -1.62
N THR A 4 16.10 13.87 -2.94
CA THR A 4 16.03 12.76 -3.89
C THR A 4 16.94 11.60 -3.50
N GLY A 5 18.14 11.88 -2.97
CA GLY A 5 19.06 10.85 -2.48
C GLY A 5 18.51 10.08 -1.28
N MET A 6 17.84 10.76 -0.35
CA MET A 6 17.20 10.12 0.81
C MET A 6 15.92 9.35 0.46
N LEU A 7 15.28 9.64 -0.68
CA LEU A 7 14.14 8.86 -1.17
C LEU A 7 14.53 7.49 -1.71
N ILE A 8 15.74 7.32 -2.23
CA ILE A 8 16.20 6.04 -2.82
C ILE A 8 16.00 4.86 -1.87
N PRO A 9 16.48 4.89 -0.60
CA PRO A 9 16.27 3.78 0.32
C PRO A 9 14.79 3.55 0.65
N ALA A 10 14.00 4.63 0.78
CA ALA A 10 12.56 4.50 1.05
C ALA A 10 11.81 3.87 -0.13
N ALA A 11 12.17 4.25 -1.36
CA ALA A 11 11.61 3.66 -2.58
C ALA A 11 11.98 2.18 -2.72
N LEU A 12 13.20 1.80 -2.36
CA LEU A 12 13.67 0.42 -2.39
C LEU A 12 12.86 -0.47 -1.44
N VAL A 13 12.67 -0.03 -0.19
CA VAL A 13 11.85 -0.73 0.80
C VAL A 13 10.38 -0.80 0.34
N GLY A 14 9.83 0.29 -0.19
CA GLY A 14 8.46 0.32 -0.73
C GLY A 14 8.26 -0.66 -1.89
N LEU A 15 9.22 -0.75 -2.82
CA LEU A 15 9.18 -1.73 -3.91
C LEU A 15 9.27 -3.16 -3.39
N CYS A 16 10.12 -3.46 -2.41
CA CYS A 16 10.19 -4.78 -1.79
C CYS A 16 8.85 -5.20 -1.18
N VAL A 17 8.17 -4.30 -0.46
CA VAL A 17 6.85 -4.55 0.13
C VAL A 17 5.78 -4.74 -0.95
N PHE A 18 5.84 -3.99 -2.05
CA PHE A 18 4.94 -4.15 -3.18
C PHE A 18 5.11 -5.52 -3.86
N PHE A 19 6.35 -5.94 -4.14
CA PHE A 19 6.61 -7.27 -4.69
C PHE A 19 6.19 -8.39 -3.74
N TYR A 20 6.40 -8.22 -2.43
CA TYR A 20 5.89 -9.16 -1.43
C TYR A 20 4.36 -9.31 -1.51
N GLY A 21 3.64 -8.20 -1.65
CA GLY A 21 2.19 -8.22 -1.87
C GLY A 21 1.80 -8.95 -3.16
N ILE A 22 2.56 -8.77 -4.25
CA ILE A 22 2.33 -9.49 -5.52
C ILE A 22 2.49 -10.99 -5.34
N PHE A 23 3.57 -11.45 -4.70
CA PHE A 23 3.80 -12.87 -4.50
C PHE A 23 2.73 -13.52 -3.59
N THR A 24 2.20 -12.76 -2.64
CA THR A 24 1.24 -13.28 -1.65
C THR A 24 -0.23 -13.15 -2.10
N MET A 25 -0.55 -12.31 -3.10
CA MET A 25 -1.94 -11.99 -3.48
C MET A 25 -2.80 -13.19 -3.90
N ASN A 26 -2.19 -14.23 -4.49
CA ASN A 26 -2.91 -15.42 -4.93
C ASN A 26 -3.11 -16.46 -3.82
N GLY A 27 -2.35 -16.36 -2.73
CA GLY A 27 -2.41 -17.26 -1.58
C GLY A 27 -3.29 -16.76 -0.44
N SER A 28 -3.83 -15.54 -0.52
CA SER A 28 -4.62 -14.99 0.58
C SER A 28 -6.01 -15.65 0.64
N GLN A 29 -6.36 -16.13 1.83
CA GLN A 29 -7.63 -16.82 2.10
C GLN A 29 -8.83 -15.94 1.70
N VAL A 30 -8.80 -14.65 2.06
CA VAL A 30 -9.88 -13.69 1.77
C VAL A 30 -10.10 -13.52 0.26
N SER A 31 -9.04 -13.34 -0.53
CA SER A 31 -9.17 -13.23 -1.99
C SER A 31 -9.72 -14.53 -2.58
N GLN A 32 -9.29 -15.68 -2.08
CA GLN A 32 -9.78 -16.97 -2.57
C GLN A 32 -11.26 -17.21 -2.23
N GLU A 33 -11.70 -16.82 -1.04
CA GLU A 33 -13.10 -16.93 -0.62
C GLU A 33 -14.00 -16.04 -1.49
N ILE A 34 -13.60 -14.79 -1.75
CA ILE A 34 -14.35 -13.86 -2.61
C ILE A 34 -14.41 -14.37 -4.06
N CYS A 35 -13.29 -14.85 -4.60
CA CYS A 35 -13.22 -15.34 -5.98
C CYS A 35 -13.93 -16.70 -6.19
N LYS A 36 -14.18 -17.47 -5.13
CA LYS A 36 -14.90 -18.77 -5.20
C LYS A 36 -16.39 -18.64 -4.87
N ALA A 37 -16.82 -17.53 -4.29
CA ALA A 37 -18.20 -17.28 -3.90
C ALA A 37 -19.10 -16.97 -5.10
N THR A 38 -19.48 -17.98 -5.89
CA THR A 38 -20.38 -17.87 -7.05
C THR A 38 -21.85 -17.75 -6.67
N GLU A 39 -22.23 -18.31 -5.50
CA GLU A 39 -23.61 -18.37 -5.00
C GLU A 39 -23.96 -17.24 -4.03
N VAL A 40 -23.00 -16.34 -3.74
CA VAL A 40 -23.21 -15.21 -2.82
C VAL A 40 -23.60 -13.98 -3.62
N PHE A 41 -24.83 -13.53 -3.43
CA PHE A 41 -25.36 -12.30 -4.00
C PHE A 41 -25.28 -11.17 -2.98
N MET A 42 -24.77 -10.02 -3.42
CA MET A 42 -24.72 -8.81 -2.61
C MET A 42 -25.99 -8.00 -2.80
N CYS A 43 -26.40 -7.29 -1.74
CA CYS A 43 -27.48 -6.31 -1.83
C CYS A 43 -27.10 -5.20 -2.83
N PRO A 44 -28.04 -4.73 -3.66
CA PRO A 44 -27.80 -3.59 -4.53
C PRO A 44 -27.53 -2.34 -3.69
N LEU A 45 -26.62 -1.48 -4.15
CA LEU A 45 -26.29 -0.22 -3.48
C LEU A 45 -27.35 0.89 -3.69
N CYS A 46 -28.44 0.59 -4.40
CA CYS A 46 -29.43 1.58 -4.86
C CYS A 46 -30.86 1.10 -4.63
N ASP A 47 -31.74 2.03 -4.27
CA ASP A 47 -33.14 1.78 -3.89
C ASP A 47 -34.06 1.34 -5.04
N LYS A 48 -33.75 1.72 -6.29
CA LYS A 48 -34.60 1.42 -7.46
C LYS A 48 -33.78 0.94 -8.65
N ASN A 49 -34.26 -0.13 -9.28
CA ASN A 49 -33.81 -0.64 -10.59
C ASN A 49 -32.31 -1.03 -10.68
N CYS A 50 -31.70 -1.51 -9.58
CA CYS A 50 -30.34 -2.03 -9.58
C CYS A 50 -30.32 -3.57 -9.60
N SER A 51 -29.42 -4.15 -10.41
CA SER A 51 -29.23 -5.59 -10.49
C SER A 51 -28.47 -6.12 -9.26
N LEU A 52 -28.84 -7.33 -8.83
CA LEU A 52 -28.07 -8.08 -7.83
C LEU A 52 -26.71 -8.42 -8.43
N GLN A 53 -25.63 -7.98 -7.78
CA GLN A 53 -24.27 -8.30 -8.18
C GLN A 53 -23.76 -9.52 -7.41
N ARG A 54 -22.96 -10.35 -8.07
CA ARG A 54 -22.32 -11.50 -7.43
C ARG A 54 -21.04 -11.06 -6.75
N LEU A 55 -20.75 -11.62 -5.57
CA LEU A 55 -19.53 -11.33 -4.82
C LEU A 55 -18.26 -11.62 -5.63
N ASN A 56 -18.27 -12.68 -6.43
CA ASN A 56 -17.16 -13.06 -7.31
C ASN A 56 -16.80 -12.00 -8.37
N GLU A 57 -17.74 -11.16 -8.82
CA GLU A 57 -17.42 -10.09 -9.79
C GLU A 57 -16.41 -9.08 -9.21
N SER A 58 -16.35 -8.96 -7.89
CA SER A 58 -15.39 -8.11 -7.16
C SER A 58 -14.05 -8.80 -6.85
N CYS A 59 -13.78 -10.00 -7.39
CA CYS A 59 -12.55 -10.76 -7.15
C CYS A 59 -11.27 -9.96 -7.46
N ILE A 60 -11.24 -9.24 -8.59
CA ILE A 60 -10.08 -8.41 -8.96
C ILE A 60 -9.89 -7.27 -7.96
N TYR A 61 -10.99 -6.63 -7.55
CA TYR A 61 -10.95 -5.56 -6.56
C TYR A 61 -10.42 -6.04 -5.21
N ALA A 62 -10.85 -7.22 -4.76
CA ALA A 62 -10.35 -7.85 -3.54
C ALA A 62 -8.84 -8.14 -3.60
N LYS A 63 -8.35 -8.66 -4.74
CA LYS A 63 -6.91 -8.89 -4.95
C LYS A 63 -6.09 -7.61 -4.95
N VAL A 64 -6.58 -6.56 -5.61
CA VAL A 64 -5.93 -5.24 -5.63
C VAL A 64 -5.93 -4.62 -4.22
N THR A 65 -7.02 -4.75 -3.49
CA THR A 65 -7.11 -4.26 -2.11
C THR A 65 -6.09 -4.98 -1.22
N TYR A 66 -5.99 -6.31 -1.31
CA TYR A 66 -4.99 -7.08 -0.58
C TYR A 66 -3.55 -6.71 -0.96
N LEU A 67 -3.29 -6.41 -2.24
CA LEU A 67 -1.97 -5.97 -2.69
C LEU A 67 -1.49 -4.72 -1.93
N PHE A 68 -2.39 -3.75 -1.70
CA PHE A 68 -2.07 -2.53 -0.96
C PHE A 68 -2.19 -2.68 0.56
N ASP A 69 -3.14 -3.46 1.03
CA ASP A 69 -3.43 -3.67 2.45
C ASP A 69 -2.95 -5.06 2.92
N ASN A 70 -1.65 -5.30 2.75
CA ASN A 70 -1.00 -6.50 3.26
C ASN A 70 -0.21 -6.18 4.54
N GLY A 71 0.15 -7.21 5.31
CA GLY A 71 0.90 -7.03 6.57
C GLY A 71 2.25 -6.31 6.41
N GLY A 72 2.88 -6.36 5.22
CA GLY A 72 4.10 -5.61 4.91
C GLY A 72 3.87 -4.10 4.82
N THR A 73 2.68 -3.64 4.44
CA THR A 73 2.33 -2.21 4.40
C THR A 73 2.33 -1.60 5.81
N VAL A 74 1.94 -2.37 6.84
CA VAL A 74 2.02 -1.94 8.25
C VAL A 74 3.47 -1.68 8.65
N PHE A 75 4.38 -2.60 8.31
CA PHE A 75 5.81 -2.41 8.53
C PHE A 75 6.34 -1.18 7.77
N PHE A 76 5.93 -1.02 6.50
CA PHE A 76 6.32 0.14 5.70
C PHE A 76 5.84 1.45 6.30
N ALA A 77 4.63 1.51 6.85
CA ALA A 77 4.11 2.71 7.51
C ALA A 77 4.97 3.13 8.72
N ILE A 78 5.37 2.17 9.56
CA ILE A 78 6.28 2.42 10.69
C ILE A 78 7.63 2.92 10.18
N PHE A 79 8.19 2.26 9.16
CA PHE A 79 9.44 2.67 8.53
C PHE A 79 9.36 4.10 7.97
N MET A 80 8.27 4.46 7.29
CA MET A 80 8.07 5.81 6.74
C MET A 80 7.99 6.88 7.82
N ALA A 81 7.37 6.59 8.97
CA ALA A 81 7.35 7.49 10.11
C ALA A 81 8.77 7.75 10.64
N ILE A 82 9.58 6.69 10.82
CA ILE A 82 10.97 6.81 11.25
C ILE A 82 11.79 7.57 10.19
N TRP A 83 11.68 7.18 8.93
CA TRP A 83 12.38 7.82 7.81
C TRP A 83 12.09 9.32 7.73
N ALA A 84 10.84 9.74 7.93
CA ALA A 84 10.47 11.16 7.92
C ALA A 84 11.19 11.96 9.02
N THR A 85 11.28 11.41 10.24
CA THR A 85 12.01 12.07 11.34
C THR A 85 13.50 12.16 11.04
N VAL A 86 14.10 11.08 10.55
CA VAL A 86 15.52 11.02 10.16
C VAL A 86 15.81 12.02 9.04
N PHE A 87 14.94 12.09 8.03
CA PHE A 87 15.04 13.04 6.93
C PHE A 87 15.05 14.49 7.44
N LEU A 88 14.12 14.85 8.33
CA LEU A 88 14.05 16.20 8.90
C LEU A 88 15.30 16.55 9.71
N GLU A 89 15.82 15.64 10.53
CA GLU A 89 17.02 15.88 11.32
C GLU A 89 18.27 16.05 10.44
N PHE A 90 18.45 15.20 9.42
CA PHE A 90 19.54 15.38 8.46
C PHE A 90 19.38 16.65 7.63
N TRP A 91 18.15 17.03 7.28
CA TRP A 91 17.88 18.28 6.58
C TRP A 91 18.26 19.49 7.44
N LYS A 92 17.90 19.51 8.73
CA LYS A 92 18.32 20.55 9.68
C LYS A 92 19.85 20.66 9.75
N ARG A 93 20.56 19.53 9.88
CA ARG A 93 22.04 19.51 9.88
C ARG A 93 22.61 20.09 8.59
N ARG A 94 22.13 19.63 7.43
CA ARG A 94 22.59 20.10 6.11
C ARG A 94 22.30 21.59 5.91
N ARG A 95 21.13 22.06 6.35
CA ARG A 95 20.75 23.48 6.33
C ARG A 95 21.73 24.32 7.14
N SER A 96 22.13 23.88 8.34
CA SER A 96 23.11 24.61 9.17
C SER A 96 24.48 24.73 8.48
N THR A 97 24.96 23.65 7.85
CA THR A 97 26.22 23.67 7.11
C THR A 97 26.14 24.62 5.92
N LEU A 98 25.03 24.61 5.19
CA LEU A 98 24.82 25.52 4.06
C LEU A 98 24.80 26.99 4.51
N THR A 99 24.09 27.31 5.60
CA THR A 99 24.08 28.68 6.17
C THR A 99 25.45 29.14 6.68
N TYR A 100 26.35 28.22 7.05
CA TYR A 100 27.71 28.56 7.43
C TYR A 100 28.63 28.79 6.21
N THR A 101 28.46 28.01 5.15
CA THR A 101 29.33 28.06 3.96
C THR A 101 28.95 29.13 2.94
N TRP A 102 27.73 29.67 3.02
CA TRP A 102 27.19 30.71 2.16
C TRP A 102 26.98 31.98 2.97
#